data_AF-A0A1H8WSR9-F1
#
_entry.id   AF-A0A1H8WSR9-F1
#
_cell.length_a   1.000
_cell.length_b   1.000
_cell.length_c   1.000
_cell.angle_alpha   90.00
_cell.angle_beta   90.00
_cell.angle_gamma   90.00
#
_symmetry.space_group_name_H-M   'P 1'
#
loop_
_entity.id
_entity.type
_entity.pdbx_description
1 polymer ?
#
loop_
_entity_poly.entity_id
_entity_poly.type
_entity_poly.pdbx_seq_one_letter_code
_entity_poly.pdbx_strand_id
1 'polypeptide(L)'
;MVAGRGSRTRLAGSLLKVVCAAASAAALSLSACVAASSVEGRTPPSAPTAVVNSPAQPAALFYGSSGGAEAYAHPGGLVVAGRDNYRAREFRDVSVGGGSVLIYIDAIIDNAHGRYHDMLINASGCGPATSRWPGGYRVSSAGFLNDFRVGSVLQGKFRCVLETMVVENPHMAGFFADDLGSRSWFPGIDWSSFPDKAGYRAGAVALTQTLRSVADAHGLLVMVNG
;
A
#
# COMPACT_ATOMS: atom_id res chain seq x y z
N MET A 1 60.24 -10.40 25.96
CA MET A 1 60.79 -9.46 26.97
C MET A 1 59.74 -8.38 27.24
N VAL A 2 59.79 -7.73 28.42
CA VAL A 2 59.16 -6.43 28.80
C VAL A 2 57.84 -6.08 28.08
N ALA A 3 56.62 -6.32 28.59
CA ALA A 3 56.02 -5.98 29.89
C ALA A 3 55.79 -4.47 30.12
N GLY A 4 54.52 -4.05 30.13
CA GLY A 4 54.09 -2.70 30.50
C GLY A 4 52.70 -2.72 31.18
N ARG A 5 52.58 -2.12 32.36
CA ARG A 5 51.34 -2.07 33.17
C ARG A 5 50.93 -0.62 33.45
N GLY A 6 49.63 -0.34 33.45
CA GLY A 6 49.00 0.88 33.97
C GLY A 6 47.48 0.76 33.76
N SER A 7 46.61 0.45 34.72
CA SER A 7 46.41 0.88 36.12
C SER A 7 45.33 1.96 36.26
N ARG A 8 44.07 1.48 36.36
CA ARG A 8 42.91 2.01 37.11
C ARG A 8 42.87 3.51 37.48
N THR A 9 41.77 4.16 37.10
CA THR A 9 41.04 5.07 38.01
C THR A 9 39.53 4.79 37.92
N ARG A 10 38.75 5.12 38.96
CA ARG A 10 37.27 5.03 39.01
C ARG A 10 36.66 6.43 39.11
N LEU A 11 35.43 6.60 38.60
CA LEU A 11 34.32 7.46 39.08
C LEU A 11 33.15 7.18 38.11
N ALA A 12 31.90 6.83 38.46
CA ALA A 12 31.04 6.94 39.65
C ALA A 12 30.27 8.28 39.77
N GLY A 13 28.93 8.17 39.75
CA GLY A 13 27.96 9.27 39.89
C GLY A 13 27.31 9.70 38.56
N SER A 14 26.03 10.05 38.48
CA SER A 14 24.94 9.94 39.48
C SER A 14 23.57 9.92 38.79
N LEU A 15 22.57 9.28 39.39
CA LEU A 15 21.16 9.50 39.01
C LEU A 15 20.72 10.90 39.46
N LEU A 16 19.94 11.60 38.63
CA LEU A 16 19.16 12.75 39.08
C LEU A 16 17.68 12.34 39.22
N LYS A 17 17.26 12.04 40.45
CA LYS A 17 15.84 12.01 40.82
C LYS A 17 15.41 13.43 41.19
N VAL A 18 14.29 13.90 40.67
CA VAL A 18 13.63 15.13 41.14
C VAL A 18 12.40 14.72 41.95
N VAL A 19 12.36 15.08 43.23
CA VAL A 19 11.23 14.82 44.15
C VAL A 19 11.01 16.06 45.03
N CYS A 20 9.73 16.32 45.29
CA CYS A 20 9.07 17.43 45.97
C CYS A 20 9.69 18.04 47.24
N ALA A 21 9.48 19.36 47.42
CA ALA A 21 9.05 20.07 48.64
C ALA A 21 8.92 21.58 48.32
N ALA A 22 8.11 22.44 48.94
CA ALA A 22 6.89 22.38 49.79
C ALA A 22 6.22 23.80 49.70
N ALA A 23 5.12 24.22 50.33
CA ALA A 23 4.23 23.71 51.38
C ALA A 23 2.76 24.18 51.04
N SER A 24 1.76 24.50 51.91
CA SER A 24 1.65 24.59 53.37
C SER A 24 0.18 24.47 53.86
N ALA A 25 0.02 24.06 55.13
CA ALA A 25 -1.06 24.31 56.10
C ALA A 25 -2.53 24.63 55.69
N ALA A 26 -3.41 23.66 56.00
CA ALA A 26 -4.58 23.79 56.90
C ALA A 26 -5.85 24.59 56.51
N ALA A 27 -6.93 23.83 56.28
CA ALA A 27 -8.24 24.00 56.93
C ALA A 27 -8.96 22.65 57.01
N LEU A 28 -9.78 22.40 58.05
CA LEU A 28 -10.67 21.22 58.11
C LEU A 28 -12.06 21.61 57.61
N SER A 29 -12.60 20.82 56.68
CA SER A 29 -14.04 20.77 56.39
C SER A 29 -14.44 19.34 56.00
N LEU A 30 -15.24 18.67 56.85
CA LEU A 30 -15.87 17.41 56.48
C LEU A 30 -17.09 17.71 55.58
N SER A 31 -16.86 17.75 54.27
CA SER A 31 -17.94 17.65 53.29
C SER A 31 -17.98 16.22 52.75
N ALA A 32 -19.03 15.48 53.09
CA ALA A 32 -19.29 14.15 52.54
C ALA A 32 -19.74 14.29 51.08
N CYS A 33 -18.78 14.37 50.16
CA CYS A 33 -19.04 14.31 48.72
C CYS A 33 -19.61 12.94 48.36
N VAL A 34 -20.93 12.84 48.27
CA VAL A 34 -21.62 11.73 47.61
C VAL A 34 -21.06 11.64 46.20
N ALA A 35 -20.38 10.53 45.89
CA ALA A 35 -19.87 10.25 44.55
C ALA A 35 -21.05 9.97 43.62
N ALA A 36 -21.65 11.04 43.09
CA ALA A 36 -22.60 10.94 42.00
C ALA A 36 -21.86 10.33 40.80
N SER A 37 -22.15 9.06 40.51
CA SER A 37 -21.65 8.38 39.31
C SER A 37 -22.20 9.07 38.08
N SER A 38 -21.48 10.08 37.58
CA SER A 38 -21.71 10.70 36.28
C SER A 38 -21.52 9.66 35.19
N VAL A 39 -22.58 8.90 34.90
CA VAL A 39 -22.69 8.11 33.67
C VAL A 39 -22.75 9.12 32.53
N GLU A 40 -21.56 9.50 32.06
CA GLU A 40 -21.38 10.42 30.94
C GLU A 40 -22.16 9.86 29.76
N GLY A 41 -23.21 10.60 29.38
CA GLY A 41 -24.21 10.13 28.43
C GLY A 41 -23.60 10.02 27.05
N ARG A 42 -23.01 8.86 26.73
CA ARG A 42 -22.60 8.51 25.37
C ARG A 42 -23.78 8.72 24.45
N THR A 43 -23.71 9.78 23.66
CA THR A 43 -24.61 9.98 22.53
C THR A 43 -24.62 8.69 21.71
N PRO A 44 -25.81 8.14 21.36
CA PRO A 44 -25.85 6.97 20.50
C PRO A 44 -25.09 7.28 19.20
N PRO A 45 -24.34 6.32 18.64
CA PRO A 45 -23.62 6.55 17.39
C PRO A 45 -24.62 7.03 16.34
N SER A 46 -24.28 8.12 15.65
CA SER A 46 -25.13 8.71 14.63
C SER A 46 -25.58 7.63 13.65
N ALA A 47 -26.88 7.57 13.37
CA ALA A 47 -27.43 6.59 12.45
C ALA A 47 -26.65 6.64 11.12
N PRO A 48 -26.25 5.49 10.55
CA PRO A 48 -25.37 5.47 9.40
C PRO A 48 -26.00 6.26 8.26
N THR A 49 -25.29 7.28 7.78
CA THR A 49 -25.72 8.11 6.65
C THR A 49 -26.05 7.19 5.48
N ALA A 50 -27.26 7.29 4.94
CA ALA A 50 -27.67 6.47 3.80
C ALA A 50 -26.68 6.71 2.65
N VAL A 51 -26.04 5.63 2.19
CA VAL A 51 -25.04 5.72 1.12
C VAL A 51 -25.75 5.98 -0.19
N VAL A 52 -25.86 7.26 -0.54
CA VAL A 52 -26.36 7.71 -1.85
C VAL A 52 -25.29 7.38 -2.89
N ASN A 53 -25.40 6.20 -3.49
CA ASN A 53 -24.56 5.82 -4.61
C ASN A 53 -24.82 6.78 -5.79
N SER A 54 -23.76 7.35 -6.34
CA SER A 54 -23.84 8.07 -7.62
C SER A 54 -24.19 7.09 -8.76
N PRO A 55 -24.76 7.57 -9.88
CA PRO A 55 -24.95 6.74 -11.07
C PRO A 55 -23.65 6.07 -11.50
N ALA A 56 -23.73 4.81 -11.94
CA ALA A 56 -22.58 4.07 -12.42
C ALA A 56 -21.89 4.82 -13.58
N GLN A 57 -20.61 5.13 -13.40
CA GLN A 57 -19.81 5.80 -14.44
C GLN A 57 -19.28 4.78 -15.44
N PRO A 58 -19.23 5.11 -16.75
CA PRO A 58 -18.70 4.21 -17.76
C PRO A 58 -17.19 4.03 -17.56
N ALA A 59 -16.76 2.77 -17.42
CA ALA A 59 -15.36 2.40 -17.27
C ALA A 59 -15.00 1.22 -18.19
N ALA A 60 -13.79 1.22 -18.75
CA ALA A 60 -13.30 0.15 -19.62
C ALA A 60 -11.84 -0.23 -19.36
N LEU A 61 -11.51 -1.50 -19.59
CA LEU A 61 -10.16 -2.04 -19.44
C LEU A 61 -9.59 -2.42 -20.81
N PHE A 62 -8.51 -1.74 -21.18
CA PHE A 62 -7.87 -1.79 -22.49
C PHE A 62 -6.52 -2.51 -22.35
N TYR A 63 -6.54 -3.84 -22.21
CA TYR A 63 -5.33 -4.61 -21.86
C TYR A 63 -4.29 -4.78 -22.98
N GLY A 64 -4.66 -4.64 -24.25
CA GLY A 64 -3.74 -4.85 -25.39
C GLY A 64 -4.01 -4.04 -26.67
N SER A 65 -5.18 -3.39 -26.78
CA SER A 65 -5.50 -2.39 -27.80
C SER A 65 -5.98 -1.12 -27.10
N SER A 66 -5.73 0.05 -27.68
CA SER A 66 -6.22 1.35 -27.18
C SER A 66 -7.39 1.92 -28.00
N GLY A 67 -7.72 1.33 -29.15
CA GLY A 67 -8.80 1.84 -30.01
C GLY A 67 -10.17 1.75 -29.35
N GLY A 68 -10.93 2.84 -29.38
CA GLY A 68 -12.19 3.00 -28.67
C GLY A 68 -12.04 3.64 -27.27
N ALA A 69 -10.81 3.86 -26.79
CA ALA A 69 -10.59 4.60 -25.54
C ALA A 69 -11.00 6.08 -25.66
N GLU A 70 -10.90 6.66 -26.86
CA GLU A 70 -11.31 8.02 -27.16
C GLU A 70 -12.80 8.31 -26.87
N ALA A 71 -13.65 7.28 -26.82
CA ALA A 71 -15.04 7.41 -26.38
C ALA A 71 -15.18 7.84 -24.90
N TYR A 72 -14.13 7.70 -24.09
CA TYR A 72 -14.05 8.08 -22.68
C TYR A 72 -13.33 9.42 -22.47
N ALA A 73 -13.03 10.17 -23.55
CA ALA A 73 -12.35 11.46 -23.51
C ALA A 73 -13.29 12.61 -23.08
N HIS A 74 -13.90 12.45 -21.91
CA HIS A 74 -14.82 13.41 -21.29
C HIS A 74 -14.69 13.35 -19.76
N PRO A 75 -15.12 14.41 -19.03
CA PRO A 75 -15.20 14.36 -17.57
C PRO A 75 -16.01 13.16 -17.08
N GLY A 76 -15.48 12.45 -16.08
CA GLY A 76 -16.09 11.24 -15.52
C GLY A 76 -15.83 9.94 -16.29
N GLY A 77 -15.26 10.00 -17.50
CA GLY A 77 -14.78 8.80 -18.20
C GLY A 77 -13.60 8.16 -17.48
N LEU A 78 -13.56 6.82 -17.42
CA LEU A 78 -12.49 6.06 -16.75
C LEU A 78 -11.97 4.95 -17.66
N VAL A 79 -10.65 4.89 -17.86
CA VAL A 79 -10.01 3.80 -18.63
C VAL A 79 -8.82 3.21 -17.87
N VAL A 80 -8.67 1.89 -17.93
CA VAL A 80 -7.47 1.18 -17.47
C VAL A 80 -6.64 0.82 -18.69
N ALA A 81 -5.43 1.34 -18.79
CA ALA A 81 -4.47 0.97 -19.83
C ALA A 81 -3.60 -0.21 -19.38
N GLY A 82 -3.37 -1.16 -20.28
CA GLY A 82 -2.64 -2.40 -20.04
C GLY A 82 -1.11 -2.27 -20.02
N ARG A 83 -0.47 -3.44 -19.95
CA ARG A 83 0.98 -3.66 -19.72
C ARG A 83 1.90 -2.98 -20.75
N ASP A 84 1.42 -2.76 -21.98
CA ASP A 84 2.25 -2.35 -23.12
C ASP A 84 1.67 -1.19 -23.93
N ASN A 85 0.35 -0.99 -23.94
CA ASN A 85 -0.33 0.06 -24.68
C ASN A 85 -0.47 1.39 -23.90
N TYR A 86 -0.11 1.45 -22.62
CA TYR A 86 -0.27 2.63 -21.74
C TYR A 86 0.35 3.94 -22.24
N ARG A 87 1.28 3.90 -23.20
CA ARG A 87 1.89 5.08 -23.85
C ARG A 87 1.12 5.60 -25.07
N ALA A 88 0.13 4.84 -25.56
CA ALA A 88 -0.61 5.11 -26.79
C ALA A 88 -1.34 6.46 -26.76
N ARG A 89 -1.63 7.01 -27.94
CA ARG A 89 -2.15 8.39 -28.05
C ARG A 89 -3.55 8.51 -27.45
N GLU A 90 -4.39 7.50 -27.63
CA GLU A 90 -5.80 7.55 -27.24
C GLU A 90 -5.96 7.79 -25.73
N PHE A 91 -5.05 7.26 -24.90
CA PHE A 91 -5.01 7.53 -23.46
C PHE A 91 -4.59 8.97 -23.12
N ARG A 92 -3.73 9.59 -23.94
CA ARG A 92 -3.37 11.01 -23.79
C ARG A 92 -4.56 11.89 -24.19
N ASP A 93 -5.24 11.54 -25.27
CA ASP A 93 -6.44 12.24 -25.72
C ASP A 93 -7.59 12.10 -24.69
N VAL A 94 -7.73 10.95 -24.02
CA VAL A 94 -8.63 10.77 -22.86
C VAL A 94 -8.29 11.71 -21.71
N SER A 95 -7.02 11.76 -21.30
CA SER A 95 -6.53 12.66 -20.24
C SER A 95 -6.79 14.14 -20.57
N VAL A 96 -6.51 14.55 -21.81
CA VAL A 96 -6.79 15.91 -22.32
C VAL A 96 -8.30 16.22 -22.36
N GLY A 97 -9.14 15.22 -22.64
CA GLY A 97 -10.61 15.33 -22.55
C GLY A 97 -11.18 15.40 -21.12
N GLY A 98 -10.33 15.31 -20.09
CA GLY A 98 -10.76 15.29 -18.68
C GLY A 98 -11.20 13.91 -18.16
N GLY A 99 -10.96 12.85 -18.93
CA GLY A 99 -11.11 11.46 -18.48
C GLY A 99 -9.91 10.99 -17.65
N SER A 100 -10.14 9.97 -16.81
CA SER A 100 -9.11 9.39 -15.94
C SER A 100 -8.48 8.15 -16.57
N VAL A 101 -7.15 8.14 -16.71
CA VAL A 101 -6.38 6.98 -17.15
C VAL A 101 -5.68 6.33 -15.96
N LEU A 102 -6.07 5.12 -15.61
CA LEU A 102 -5.31 4.28 -14.68
C LEU A 102 -4.34 3.39 -15.46
N ILE A 103 -3.12 3.22 -14.97
CA ILE A 103 -2.15 2.28 -15.57
C ILE A 103 -2.13 0.99 -14.74
N TYR A 104 -2.25 -0.13 -15.46
CA TYR A 104 -2.25 -1.47 -14.90
C TYR A 104 -0.89 -1.83 -14.27
N ILE A 105 -0.92 -2.37 -13.06
CA ILE A 105 0.19 -3.05 -12.40
C ILE A 105 -0.33 -4.30 -11.69
N ASP A 106 0.50 -5.33 -11.63
CA ASP A 106 0.26 -6.58 -10.91
C ASP A 106 1.59 -6.93 -10.23
N ALA A 107 1.51 -7.24 -8.95
CA ALA A 107 2.63 -7.54 -8.07
C ALA A 107 2.48 -8.93 -7.40
N ILE A 108 1.48 -9.70 -7.84
CA ILE A 108 1.04 -10.96 -7.23
C ILE A 108 1.40 -12.14 -8.15
N ILE A 109 1.35 -11.95 -9.46
CA ILE A 109 1.82 -12.93 -10.44
C ILE A 109 3.28 -12.66 -10.81
N ASP A 110 4.09 -13.72 -10.78
CA ASP A 110 5.39 -13.80 -11.43
C ASP A 110 5.18 -13.94 -12.95
N ASN A 111 4.88 -12.81 -13.59
CA ASN A 111 4.76 -12.64 -15.04
C ASN A 111 5.39 -11.30 -15.48
N ALA A 112 6.62 -11.37 -15.99
CA ALA A 112 7.43 -10.21 -16.41
C ALA A 112 6.97 -9.53 -17.72
N HIS A 113 5.82 -9.88 -18.29
CA HIS A 113 5.27 -9.22 -19.48
C HIS A 113 4.92 -7.75 -19.18
N GLY A 114 5.43 -6.81 -19.99
CA GLY A 114 5.28 -5.37 -19.80
C GLY A 114 6.43 -4.74 -19.02
N ARG A 115 6.78 -3.49 -19.38
CA ARG A 115 7.96 -2.77 -18.85
C ARG A 115 8.05 -2.76 -17.32
N TYR A 116 6.94 -2.46 -16.64
CA TYR A 116 6.94 -2.27 -15.19
C TYR A 116 6.95 -3.60 -14.43
N HIS A 117 6.36 -4.64 -14.99
CA HIS A 117 6.44 -6.02 -14.48
C HIS A 117 7.83 -6.60 -14.65
N ASP A 118 8.49 -6.39 -15.80
CA ASP A 118 9.90 -6.73 -15.99
C ASP A 118 10.79 -6.03 -14.95
N MET A 119 10.63 -4.72 -14.76
CA MET A 119 11.35 -3.96 -13.72
C MET A 119 11.09 -4.48 -12.29
N LEU A 120 9.88 -4.94 -11.99
CA LEU A 120 9.49 -5.47 -10.68
C LEU A 120 10.02 -6.89 -10.44
N ILE A 121 10.03 -7.73 -11.46
CA ILE A 121 10.39 -9.15 -11.38
C ILE A 121 11.87 -9.37 -11.63
N ASN A 122 12.39 -8.98 -12.79
CA ASN A 122 13.78 -9.18 -13.18
C ASN A 122 14.72 -8.14 -12.54
N ALA A 123 16.03 -8.39 -12.60
CA ALA A 123 17.02 -7.46 -12.07
C ALA A 123 16.99 -6.13 -12.85
N SER A 124 16.83 -5.02 -12.13
CA SER A 124 16.59 -3.70 -12.72
C SER A 124 17.26 -2.60 -11.88
N GLY A 125 17.17 -1.34 -12.33
CA GLY A 125 17.64 -0.19 -11.55
C GLY A 125 16.97 -0.03 -10.17
N CYS A 126 15.83 -0.69 -9.95
CA CYS A 126 15.15 -0.71 -8.66
C CYS A 126 15.68 -1.78 -7.69
N GLY A 127 16.43 -2.78 -8.16
CA GLY A 127 16.95 -3.87 -7.31
C GLY A 127 17.12 -5.21 -8.04
N PRO A 128 17.57 -6.26 -7.33
CA PRO A 128 17.82 -7.58 -7.90
C PRO A 128 16.53 -8.28 -8.41
N ALA A 129 16.67 -9.44 -9.03
CA ALA A 129 15.52 -10.27 -9.37
C ALA A 129 14.75 -10.75 -8.12
N THR A 130 13.42 -10.82 -8.21
CA THR A 130 12.56 -11.36 -7.16
C THR A 130 12.58 -12.89 -7.12
N SER A 131 11.99 -13.47 -6.08
CA SER A 131 11.70 -14.90 -5.96
C SER A 131 10.21 -15.20 -6.10
N ARG A 132 9.87 -16.44 -6.43
CA ARG A 132 8.50 -16.97 -6.31
C ARG A 132 8.17 -17.26 -4.85
N TRP A 133 6.88 -17.30 -4.53
CA TRP A 133 6.41 -17.77 -3.23
C TRP A 133 6.87 -19.23 -2.96
N PRO A 134 7.46 -19.53 -1.79
CA PRO A 134 7.92 -20.88 -1.46
C PRO A 134 6.80 -21.92 -1.57
N GLY A 135 7.03 -22.99 -2.33
CA GLY A 135 6.02 -24.00 -2.66
C GLY A 135 5.59 -24.00 -4.13
N GLY A 136 5.94 -22.96 -4.91
CA GLY A 136 5.77 -23.00 -6.38
C GLY A 136 4.31 -22.96 -6.85
N TYR A 137 3.45 -22.27 -6.11
CA TYR A 137 2.02 -22.11 -6.43
C TYR A 137 1.83 -21.50 -7.82
N ARG A 138 1.26 -22.25 -8.76
CA ARG A 138 0.89 -21.73 -10.09
C ARG A 138 -0.49 -21.08 -10.00
N VAL A 139 -0.59 -19.79 -10.29
CA VAL A 139 -1.80 -18.99 -10.06
C VAL A 139 -2.69 -18.89 -11.29
N SER A 140 -2.09 -18.86 -12.48
CA SER A 140 -2.80 -18.71 -13.75
C SER A 140 -2.10 -19.50 -14.87
N SER A 141 -2.58 -19.34 -16.12
CA SER A 141 -1.82 -19.78 -17.30
C SER A 141 -0.49 -19.03 -17.45
N ALA A 142 -0.44 -17.76 -17.03
CA ALA A 142 0.63 -16.81 -17.29
C ALA A 142 1.76 -16.79 -16.25
N GLY A 143 1.57 -17.33 -15.04
CA GLY A 143 2.62 -17.28 -14.02
C GLY A 143 2.36 -18.02 -12.71
N PHE A 144 3.28 -17.80 -11.78
CA PHE A 144 3.30 -18.34 -10.41
C PHE A 144 3.01 -17.25 -9.39
N LEU A 145 2.71 -17.59 -8.14
CA LEU A 145 2.62 -16.60 -7.07
C LEU A 145 4.00 -16.00 -6.82
N ASN A 146 4.10 -14.67 -6.92
CA ASN A 146 5.31 -13.90 -6.67
C ASN A 146 5.58 -13.83 -5.15
N ASP A 147 6.83 -13.69 -4.71
CA ASP A 147 7.11 -13.45 -3.28
C ASP A 147 6.97 -11.97 -2.95
N PHE A 148 5.75 -11.56 -2.61
CA PHE A 148 5.42 -10.21 -2.14
C PHE A 148 5.31 -10.12 -0.60
N ARG A 149 5.86 -11.08 0.16
CA ARG A 149 5.87 -11.02 1.64
C ARG A 149 6.62 -9.79 2.13
N VAL A 150 6.25 -9.26 3.30
CA VAL A 150 6.93 -8.09 3.89
C VAL A 150 8.43 -8.39 4.06
N GLY A 151 9.28 -7.51 3.53
CA GLY A 151 10.75 -7.70 3.51
C GLY A 151 11.30 -8.47 2.29
N SER A 152 10.44 -8.91 1.37
CA SER A 152 10.87 -9.47 0.07
C SER A 152 11.56 -8.44 -0.82
N VAL A 153 12.32 -8.94 -1.82
CA VAL A 153 12.91 -8.12 -2.88
C VAL A 153 11.84 -7.32 -3.64
N LEU A 154 10.68 -7.92 -3.92
CA LEU A 154 9.57 -7.25 -4.58
C LEU A 154 9.08 -6.03 -3.79
N GLN A 155 8.84 -6.17 -2.49
CA GLN A 155 8.41 -5.05 -1.63
C GLN A 155 9.44 -3.90 -1.65
N GLY A 156 10.74 -4.21 -1.60
CA GLY A 156 11.80 -3.21 -1.71
C GLY A 156 11.81 -2.47 -3.05
N LYS A 157 11.52 -3.17 -4.16
CA LYS A 157 11.48 -2.59 -5.51
C LYS A 157 10.20 -1.80 -5.79
N PHE A 158 9.08 -2.16 -5.15
CA PHE A 158 7.75 -1.76 -5.60
C PHE A 158 7.56 -0.24 -5.67
N ARG A 159 8.01 0.53 -4.66
CA ARG A 159 7.99 2.00 -4.73
C ARG A 159 8.74 2.49 -5.98
N CYS A 160 10.00 2.08 -6.18
CA CYS A 160 10.80 2.56 -7.32
C CYS A 160 10.14 2.29 -8.68
N VAL A 161 9.45 1.15 -8.83
CA VAL A 161 8.67 0.86 -10.05
C VAL A 161 7.48 1.82 -10.18
N LEU A 162 6.70 2.04 -9.11
CA LEU A 162 5.56 2.96 -9.13
C LEU A 162 5.98 4.42 -9.39
N GLU A 163 7.06 4.91 -8.76
CA GLU A 163 7.60 6.26 -9.02
C GLU A 163 8.05 6.38 -10.49
N THR A 164 8.63 5.32 -11.08
CA THR A 164 9.00 5.27 -12.51
C THR A 164 7.75 5.33 -13.40
N MET A 165 6.66 4.65 -13.03
CA MET A 165 5.39 4.73 -13.76
C MET A 165 4.85 6.16 -13.80
N VAL A 166 4.91 6.91 -12.69
CA VAL A 166 4.48 8.32 -12.65
C VAL A 166 5.36 9.19 -13.55
N VAL A 167 6.69 9.11 -13.41
CA VAL A 167 7.63 9.93 -14.17
C VAL A 167 7.54 9.69 -15.69
N GLU A 168 7.28 8.45 -16.12
CA GLU A 168 7.16 8.12 -17.55
C GLU A 168 5.79 8.46 -18.17
N ASN A 169 4.74 8.68 -17.36
CA ASN A 169 3.35 8.79 -17.83
C ASN A 169 2.61 10.00 -17.25
N PRO A 170 2.96 11.24 -17.66
CA PRO A 170 2.34 12.47 -17.16
C PRO A 170 0.83 12.64 -17.50
N HIS A 171 0.24 11.69 -18.25
CA HIS A 171 -1.19 11.60 -18.54
C HIS A 171 -1.97 10.65 -17.60
N MET A 172 -1.29 9.97 -16.66
CA MET A 172 -1.96 9.04 -15.75
C MET A 172 -2.70 9.77 -14.62
N ALA A 173 -3.91 9.31 -14.33
CA ALA A 173 -4.70 9.68 -13.15
C ALA A 173 -4.48 8.72 -11.96
N GLY A 174 -3.82 7.57 -12.16
CA GLY A 174 -3.44 6.68 -11.08
C GLY A 174 -3.13 5.23 -11.47
N PHE A 175 -3.16 4.35 -10.47
CA PHE A 175 -2.82 2.94 -10.60
C PHE A 175 -4.07 2.06 -10.59
N PHE A 176 -4.10 1.02 -11.44
CA PHE A 176 -4.99 -0.12 -11.31
C PHE A 176 -4.15 -1.33 -10.87
N ALA A 177 -4.29 -1.73 -9.61
CA ALA A 177 -3.55 -2.83 -9.01
C ALA A 177 -4.38 -4.12 -9.07
N ASP A 178 -4.01 -5.02 -9.96
CA ASP A 178 -4.70 -6.28 -10.19
C ASP A 178 -4.23 -7.39 -9.23
N ASP A 179 -5.05 -8.44 -9.09
CA ASP A 179 -4.85 -9.62 -8.23
C ASP A 179 -4.67 -9.38 -6.71
N LEU A 180 -4.64 -8.12 -6.26
CA LEU A 180 -4.20 -7.66 -4.94
C LEU A 180 -5.27 -7.81 -3.83
N GLY A 181 -5.60 -9.05 -3.51
CA GLY A 181 -6.60 -9.43 -2.48
C GLY A 181 -6.06 -9.61 -1.05
N SER A 182 -6.96 -9.62 -0.06
CA SER A 182 -6.68 -10.04 1.34
C SER A 182 -6.71 -11.57 1.54
N ARG A 183 -6.85 -12.30 0.43
CA ARG A 183 -6.80 -13.75 0.27
C ARG A 183 -6.40 -14.05 -1.17
N SER A 184 -5.95 -15.28 -1.45
CA SER A 184 -5.97 -15.77 -2.83
C SER A 184 -7.40 -16.01 -3.29
N TRP A 185 -7.68 -15.64 -4.55
CA TRP A 185 -8.86 -16.08 -5.30
C TRP A 185 -8.49 -16.97 -6.50
N PHE A 186 -7.19 -17.21 -6.74
CA PHE A 186 -6.70 -18.08 -7.81
C PHE A 186 -7.09 -19.55 -7.61
N PRO A 187 -7.49 -20.28 -8.68
CA PRO A 187 -7.88 -21.68 -8.58
C PRO A 187 -6.72 -22.63 -8.25
N GLY A 188 -5.47 -22.22 -8.48
CA GLY A 188 -4.27 -22.98 -8.11
C GLY A 188 -3.85 -22.88 -6.64
N ILE A 189 -4.62 -22.15 -5.80
CA ILE A 189 -4.39 -22.00 -4.37
C ILE A 189 -5.70 -22.23 -3.63
N ASP A 190 -5.86 -23.39 -3.00
CA ASP A 190 -6.89 -23.57 -1.98
C ASP A 190 -6.58 -22.69 -0.77
N TRP A 191 -7.32 -21.60 -0.64
CA TRP A 191 -7.17 -20.66 0.46
C TRP A 191 -7.54 -21.26 1.83
N SER A 192 -8.25 -22.41 1.89
CA SER A 192 -8.54 -23.06 3.18
C SER A 192 -7.29 -23.76 3.75
N SER A 193 -6.57 -24.55 2.95
CA SER A 193 -5.33 -25.24 3.35
C SER A 193 -4.04 -24.42 3.21
N PHE A 194 -4.02 -23.34 2.42
CA PHE A 194 -2.82 -22.50 2.20
C PHE A 194 -2.09 -22.14 3.52
N PRO A 195 -0.78 -22.42 3.66
CA PRO A 195 -0.13 -22.33 4.97
C PRO A 195 0.11 -20.89 5.44
N ASP A 196 0.68 -20.04 4.59
CA ASP A 196 1.15 -18.69 4.98
C ASP A 196 0.10 -17.59 4.71
N LYS A 197 -1.11 -17.79 5.23
CA LYS A 197 -2.22 -16.82 5.13
C LYS A 197 -1.86 -15.46 5.74
N ALA A 198 -1.00 -15.47 6.76
CA ALA A 198 -0.55 -14.28 7.47
C ALA A 198 0.44 -13.45 6.63
N GLY A 199 1.46 -14.09 6.07
CA GLY A 199 2.41 -13.46 5.14
C GLY A 199 1.73 -12.91 3.90
N TYR A 200 0.73 -13.62 3.34
CA TYR A 200 -0.03 -13.15 2.18
C TYR A 200 -0.78 -11.84 2.51
N ARG A 201 -1.51 -11.82 3.62
CA ARG A 201 -2.25 -10.63 4.08
C ARG A 201 -1.34 -9.45 4.39
N ALA A 202 -0.24 -9.70 5.11
CA ALA A 202 0.72 -8.66 5.46
C ALA A 202 1.40 -8.08 4.20
N GLY A 203 1.78 -8.94 3.24
CA GLY A 203 2.34 -8.53 1.96
C GLY A 203 1.36 -7.68 1.13
N ALA A 204 0.12 -8.16 0.95
CA ALA A 204 -0.90 -7.43 0.21
C ALA A 204 -1.20 -6.06 0.84
N VAL A 205 -1.32 -5.98 2.18
CA VAL A 205 -1.51 -4.70 2.89
C VAL A 205 -0.31 -3.75 2.66
N ALA A 206 0.93 -4.25 2.71
CA ALA A 206 2.13 -3.44 2.47
C ALA A 206 2.23 -2.94 1.02
N LEU A 207 1.79 -3.73 0.03
CA LEU A 207 1.66 -3.28 -1.36
C LEU A 207 0.62 -2.15 -1.47
N THR A 208 -0.58 -2.34 -0.92
CA THR A 208 -1.65 -1.32 -0.94
C THR A 208 -1.24 -0.03 -0.22
N GLN A 209 -0.51 -0.13 0.90
CA GLN A 209 0.06 1.02 1.61
C GLN A 209 1.12 1.75 0.77
N THR A 210 1.95 1.01 0.03
CA THR A 210 2.96 1.58 -0.87
C THR A 210 2.31 2.28 -2.06
N LEU A 211 1.32 1.65 -2.71
CA LEU A 211 0.49 2.24 -3.77
C LEU A 211 -0.16 3.54 -3.30
N ARG A 212 -0.85 3.52 -2.15
CA ARG A 212 -1.53 4.70 -1.60
C ARG A 212 -0.53 5.81 -1.29
N SER A 213 0.62 5.49 -0.67
CA SER A 213 1.64 6.49 -0.34
C SER A 213 2.34 7.11 -1.56
N VAL A 214 2.58 6.37 -2.64
CA VAL A 214 3.06 6.96 -3.91
C VAL A 214 1.95 7.82 -4.51
N ALA A 215 0.72 7.31 -4.54
CA ALA A 215 -0.40 8.02 -5.14
C ALA A 215 -0.74 9.33 -4.38
N ASP A 216 -0.67 9.36 -3.05
CA ASP A 216 -0.86 10.57 -2.24
C ASP A 216 0.21 11.64 -2.53
N ALA A 217 1.45 11.22 -2.76
CA ALA A 217 2.56 12.13 -3.08
C ALA A 217 2.40 12.84 -4.44
N HIS A 218 1.64 12.23 -5.37
CA HIS A 218 1.45 12.72 -6.75
C HIS A 218 0.00 13.13 -7.07
N GLY A 219 -0.91 13.12 -6.09
CA GLY A 219 -2.32 13.48 -6.30
C GLY A 219 -3.15 12.43 -7.07
N LEU A 220 -2.72 11.18 -7.08
CA LEU A 220 -3.24 10.10 -7.92
C LEU A 220 -4.28 9.21 -7.22
N LEU A 221 -5.06 8.52 -8.04
CA LEU A 221 -5.99 7.46 -7.65
C LEU A 221 -5.28 6.09 -7.49
N VAL A 222 -5.89 5.22 -6.70
CA VAL A 222 -5.56 3.78 -6.64
C VAL A 222 -6.87 3.01 -6.72
N MET A 223 -6.98 2.13 -7.70
CA MET A 223 -8.03 1.10 -7.80
C MET A 223 -7.39 -0.27 -7.57
N VAL A 224 -8.11 -1.17 -6.90
CA VAL A 224 -7.62 -2.50 -6.51
C VAL A 224 -8.64 -3.56 -6.92
N ASN A 225 -8.18 -4.70 -7.44
CA ASN A 225 -8.99 -5.87 -7.77
C ASN A 225 -8.47 -7.12 -7.04
N GLY A 226 -9.25 -7.73 -6.14
CA GLY A 226 -8.88 -8.97 -5.40
C GLY A 226 -9.68 -9.26 -4.13
#